data_AF-S7ZVM2-F1
#
_entry.id   AF-S7ZVM2-F1
#
_cell.length_a   1.000
_cell.length_b   1.000
_cell.length_c   1.000
_cell.angle_alpha   90.00
_cell.angle_beta   90.00
_cell.angle_gamma   90.00
#
_symmetry.space_group_name_H-M   'P 1'
#
loop_
_entity.id
_entity.type
_entity.pdbx_description
1 polymer ?
#
loop_
_entity_poly.entity_id
_entity_poly.type
_entity_poly.pdbx_seq_one_letter_code
_entity_poly.pdbx_strand_id
1 'polypeptide(L)'
;MDPVQEREPFRFLDAAAKETTVALTRANIRHGFIGRYAASLIGGSRMTEDIDVIVDSDPIEARNMLLQANARFTINPNNKLMFSGGDRTPITVELRGGEGRQLKLRDANTISLRSITANDLPGRVEETPMRDIKDIQVILTWLGNDGSLIDLEGYPEKPKHELLALVRKLYQMHTTTRPLLAVTLSAKDLALISN
;
A
#
# COMPACT_ATOMS: atom_id res chain seq x y z
N MET A 1 37.12 -4.11 -12.09
CA MET A 1 36.22 -3.16 -11.43
C MET A 1 34.84 -3.47 -11.96
N ASP A 2 34.02 -4.16 -11.18
CA ASP A 2 32.65 -4.42 -11.58
C ASP A 2 31.87 -3.09 -11.57
N PRO A 3 31.13 -2.78 -12.65
CA PRO A 3 30.33 -1.59 -12.68
C PRO A 3 29.25 -1.75 -11.62
N VAL A 4 29.05 -0.66 -10.87
CA VAL A 4 28.00 -0.43 -9.89
C VAL A 4 26.77 -1.28 -10.20
N GLN A 5 26.53 -2.34 -9.42
CA GLN A 5 25.16 -2.80 -9.19
C GLN A 5 24.44 -1.57 -8.67
N GLU A 6 23.74 -0.87 -9.56
CA GLU A 6 22.78 0.15 -9.17
C GLU A 6 21.94 -0.50 -8.09
N ARG A 7 22.07 0.00 -6.86
CA ARG A 7 21.41 -0.58 -5.70
C ARG A 7 19.93 -0.32 -5.92
N GLU A 8 19.22 -1.25 -6.56
CA GLU A 8 17.77 -1.26 -6.60
C GLU A 8 17.29 -1.36 -5.14
N PRO A 9 16.93 -0.24 -4.51
CA PRO A 9 16.80 -0.21 -3.05
C PRO A 9 15.62 -1.09 -2.61
N PHE A 10 14.61 -1.18 -3.47
CA PHE A 10 13.38 -1.95 -3.32
C PHE A 10 13.51 -3.44 -3.67
N ARG A 11 14.63 -3.92 -4.23
CA ARG A 11 14.74 -5.31 -4.75
C ARG A 11 14.28 -6.39 -3.76
N PHE A 12 14.57 -6.19 -2.47
CA PHE A 12 14.23 -7.14 -1.41
C PHE A 12 12.75 -7.03 -1.00
N LEU A 13 12.19 -5.82 -1.00
CA LEU A 13 10.76 -5.60 -0.81
C LEU A 13 9.97 -6.21 -1.97
N ASP A 14 10.45 -6.05 -3.20
CA ASP A 14 9.82 -6.63 -4.40
C ASP A 14 9.91 -8.15 -4.41
N ALA A 15 11.03 -8.72 -3.97
CA ALA A 15 11.14 -10.16 -3.79
C ALA A 15 10.15 -10.68 -2.74
N ALA A 16 10.02 -10.01 -1.60
CA ALA A 16 9.05 -10.37 -0.56
C ALA A 16 7.61 -10.26 -1.10
N ALA A 17 7.27 -9.14 -1.72
CA ALA A 17 5.95 -8.89 -2.30
C ALA A 17 5.59 -9.90 -3.40
N LYS A 18 6.54 -10.24 -4.28
CA LYS A 18 6.36 -11.25 -5.32
C LYS A 18 6.06 -12.63 -4.72
N GLU A 19 6.85 -13.07 -3.75
CA GLU A 19 6.66 -14.38 -3.13
C GLU A 19 5.36 -14.45 -2.31
N THR A 20 5.01 -13.37 -1.61
CA THR A 20 3.71 -13.24 -0.94
C THR A 20 2.57 -13.33 -1.93
N THR A 21 2.65 -12.61 -3.06
CA THR A 21 1.63 -12.63 -4.12
C THR A 21 1.47 -14.04 -4.70
N VAL A 22 2.57 -14.71 -5.01
CA VAL A 22 2.56 -16.08 -5.57
C VAL A 22 1.90 -17.06 -4.60
N ALA A 23 2.27 -17.01 -3.32
CA ALA A 23 1.74 -17.93 -2.31
C ALA A 23 0.24 -17.69 -2.06
N LEU A 24 -0.19 -16.44 -1.87
CA LEU A 24 -1.60 -16.11 -1.63
C LEU A 24 -2.47 -16.40 -2.86
N THR A 25 -1.98 -16.11 -4.08
CA THR A 25 -2.69 -16.44 -5.32
C THR A 25 -2.88 -17.95 -5.47
N ARG A 26 -1.86 -18.76 -5.19
CA ARG A 26 -1.97 -20.24 -5.22
C ARG A 26 -2.97 -20.77 -4.18
N ALA A 27 -3.11 -20.09 -3.06
CA ALA A 27 -4.10 -20.39 -2.03
C ALA A 27 -5.50 -19.84 -2.35
N ASN A 28 -5.69 -19.17 -3.50
CA ASN A 28 -6.92 -18.47 -3.86
C ASN A 28 -7.35 -17.42 -2.82
N ILE A 29 -6.38 -16.76 -2.18
CA ILE A 29 -6.60 -15.67 -1.22
C ILE A 29 -6.42 -14.34 -1.95
N ARG A 30 -7.46 -13.52 -1.99
CA ARG A 30 -7.35 -12.18 -2.56
C ARG A 30 -6.58 -11.30 -1.59
N HIS A 31 -5.74 -10.45 -2.15
CA HIS A 31 -4.85 -9.62 -1.38
C HIS A 31 -4.57 -8.31 -2.11
N GLY A 32 -4.13 -7.31 -1.35
CA GLY A 32 -3.63 -6.04 -1.89
C GLY A 32 -2.55 -5.48 -0.98
N PHE A 33 -1.56 -4.82 -1.56
CA PHE A 33 -0.56 -4.10 -0.76
C PHE A 33 -1.13 -2.76 -0.29
N ILE A 34 -0.80 -2.40 0.95
CA ILE A 34 -1.09 -1.08 1.52
C ILE A 34 0.21 -0.47 2.08
N GLY A 35 0.11 0.69 2.71
CA GLY A 35 1.26 1.32 3.36
C GLY A 35 2.31 1.85 2.39
N ARG A 36 3.54 2.01 2.90
CA ARG A 36 4.64 2.67 2.16
C ARG A 36 5.09 1.88 0.94
N TYR A 37 5.10 0.55 1.01
CA TYR A 37 5.42 -0.28 -0.15
C TYR A 37 4.46 -0.01 -1.30
N ALA A 38 3.14 0.01 -1.04
CA ALA A 38 2.14 0.31 -2.06
C ALA A 38 2.30 1.72 -2.64
N ALA A 39 2.54 2.72 -1.79
CA ALA A 39 2.82 4.09 -2.26
C ALA A 39 4.06 4.15 -3.17
N SER A 40 5.07 3.32 -2.90
CA SER A 40 6.27 3.26 -3.76
C SER A 40 5.97 2.82 -5.19
N LEU A 41 4.99 1.92 -5.38
CA LEU A 41 4.62 1.39 -6.70
C LEU A 41 3.97 2.46 -7.60
N ILE A 42 3.55 3.59 -7.04
CA ILE A 42 2.84 4.67 -7.75
C ILE A 42 3.60 6.00 -7.74
N GLY A 43 4.91 5.98 -7.45
CA GLY A 43 5.77 7.16 -7.51
C GLY A 43 6.35 7.60 -6.17
N GLY A 44 6.05 6.89 -5.08
CA GLY A 44 6.64 7.17 -3.77
C GLY A 44 8.11 6.75 -3.73
N SER A 45 8.97 7.62 -3.23
CA SER A 45 10.42 7.37 -3.09
C SER A 45 10.83 6.96 -1.67
N ARG A 46 9.88 6.93 -0.73
CA ARG A 46 10.15 6.62 0.68
C ARG A 46 10.37 5.12 0.88
N MET A 47 11.57 4.77 1.35
CA MET A 47 11.91 3.40 1.70
C MET A 47 11.15 2.91 2.95
N THR A 48 10.93 1.61 3.01
CA THR A 48 10.32 0.92 4.16
C THR A 48 11.03 -0.40 4.43
N GLU A 49 10.83 -0.97 5.61
CA GLU A 49 11.48 -2.22 6.05
C GLU A 49 10.50 -3.41 6.06
N ASP A 50 9.26 -3.15 5.69
CA ASP A 50 8.12 -4.05 5.76
C ASP A 50 7.23 -3.93 4.52
N ILE A 51 6.41 -4.95 4.31
CA ILE A 51 5.29 -4.90 3.38
C ILE A 51 4.00 -5.11 4.17
N ASP A 52 3.03 -4.22 3.98
CA ASP A 52 1.69 -4.36 4.53
C ASP A 52 0.77 -4.95 3.47
N VAL A 53 0.02 -5.98 3.84
CA VAL A 53 -0.89 -6.69 2.94
C VAL A 53 -2.25 -6.80 3.61
N ILE A 54 -3.29 -6.30 2.93
CA ILE A 54 -4.66 -6.63 3.26
C ILE A 54 -5.04 -7.94 2.56
N VAL A 55 -5.64 -8.87 3.29
CA VAL A 55 -6.14 -10.16 2.78
C VAL A 55 -7.66 -10.25 2.98
N ASP A 56 -8.33 -11.10 2.20
CA ASP A 56 -9.76 -11.38 2.35
C ASP A 56 -10.09 -12.64 3.17
N SER A 57 -9.09 -13.45 3.51
CA SER A 57 -9.18 -14.58 4.45
C SER A 57 -8.75 -14.17 5.87
N ASP A 58 -8.88 -15.07 6.86
CA ASP A 58 -8.30 -14.82 8.19
C ASP A 58 -6.76 -14.62 8.09
N PRO A 59 -6.18 -13.56 8.72
CA PRO A 59 -4.74 -13.30 8.64
C PRO A 59 -3.84 -14.39 9.24
N ILE A 60 -4.32 -15.18 10.21
CA ILE A 60 -3.60 -16.32 10.77
C ILE A 60 -3.53 -17.44 9.75
N GLU A 61 -4.65 -17.72 9.05
CA GLU A 61 -4.67 -18.70 7.97
C GLU A 61 -3.74 -18.29 6.82
N ALA A 62 -3.83 -17.04 6.36
CA ALA A 62 -2.94 -16.50 5.34
C ALA A 62 -1.47 -16.60 5.75
N ARG A 63 -1.14 -16.29 7.02
CA ARG A 63 0.22 -16.45 7.56
C ARG A 63 0.69 -17.90 7.50
N ASN A 64 -0.16 -18.83 7.93
CA ASN A 64 0.18 -20.27 7.93
C ASN A 64 0.40 -20.77 6.49
N MET A 65 -0.39 -20.29 5.53
CA MET A 65 -0.19 -20.57 4.11
C MET A 65 1.16 -20.05 3.60
N LEU A 66 1.56 -18.82 3.97
CA LEU A 66 2.86 -18.27 3.61
C LEU A 66 4.02 -19.11 4.16
N LEU A 67 3.95 -19.50 5.44
CA LEU A 67 4.96 -20.35 6.08
C LEU A 67 5.11 -21.73 5.39
N GLN A 68 4.01 -22.30 4.90
CA GLN A 68 4.02 -23.58 4.19
C GLN A 68 4.48 -23.45 2.73
N ALA A 69 4.25 -22.29 2.10
CA ALA A 69 4.50 -22.09 0.68
C ALA A 69 5.98 -21.90 0.33
N ASN A 70 6.77 -21.28 1.21
CA ASN A 70 8.19 -21.03 0.96
C ASN A 70 8.99 -21.02 2.27
N ALA A 71 10.07 -21.80 2.36
CA ALA A 71 10.95 -21.88 3.53
C ALA A 71 11.64 -20.55 3.89
N ARG A 72 11.60 -19.55 2.99
CA ARG A 72 12.07 -18.19 3.26
C ARG A 72 11.11 -17.38 4.13
N PHE A 73 9.86 -17.82 4.29
CA PHE A 73 8.95 -17.26 5.28
C PHE A 73 9.17 -17.93 6.63
N THR A 74 9.43 -17.12 7.66
CA THR A 74 9.67 -17.59 9.04
C THR A 74 8.98 -16.68 10.05
N ILE A 75 8.81 -17.18 11.28
CA ILE A 75 8.33 -16.39 12.41
C ILE A 75 9.52 -16.04 13.30
N ASN A 76 9.65 -14.76 13.66
CA ASN A 76 10.67 -14.32 14.60
C ASN A 76 10.21 -14.48 16.07
N PRO A 77 11.10 -14.29 17.06
CA PRO A 77 10.74 -14.40 18.48
C PRO A 77 9.60 -13.47 18.94
N ASN A 78 9.35 -12.38 18.21
CA ASN A 78 8.27 -11.43 18.48
C ASN A 78 6.96 -11.79 17.75
N ASN A 79 6.85 -13.01 17.24
CA ASN A 79 5.70 -13.51 16.49
C ASN A 79 5.38 -12.72 15.21
N LYS A 80 6.38 -12.05 14.63
CA LYS A 80 6.25 -11.37 13.33
C LYS A 80 6.63 -12.32 12.21
N LEU A 81 5.83 -12.30 11.13
CA LEU A 81 6.16 -12.98 9.88
C LEU A 81 7.27 -12.20 9.16
N MET A 82 8.32 -12.92 8.78
CA MET A 82 9.49 -12.38 8.10
C MET A 82 9.77 -13.15 6.81
N PHE A 83 10.25 -12.46 5.78
CA PHE A 83 10.73 -13.03 4.53
C PHE A 83 12.23 -12.79 4.36
N SER A 84 13.00 -13.87 4.22
CA SER A 84 14.44 -13.81 4.01
C SER A 84 14.78 -13.77 2.52
N GLY A 85 15.03 -12.57 2.00
CA GLY A 85 15.38 -12.32 0.60
C GLY A 85 16.85 -12.51 0.21
N GLY A 86 17.69 -13.08 1.09
CA GLY A 86 19.15 -13.22 0.92
C GLY A 86 19.93 -12.59 2.08
N ASP A 87 21.09 -11.99 1.80
CA ASP A 87 22.06 -11.50 2.80
C ASP A 87 21.68 -10.18 3.52
N ARG A 88 20.45 -9.68 3.35
CA ARG A 88 19.97 -8.46 4.01
C ARG A 88 19.05 -8.82 5.17
N THR A 89 18.83 -7.86 6.07
CA THR A 89 17.79 -7.92 7.10
C THR A 89 16.48 -8.45 6.50
N PRO A 90 15.86 -9.49 7.08
CA PRO A 90 14.63 -10.03 6.52
C PRO A 90 13.50 -8.99 6.58
N ILE A 91 12.62 -9.03 5.56
CA ILE A 91 11.51 -8.09 5.41
C ILE A 91 10.35 -8.56 6.27
N THR A 92 9.77 -7.67 7.08
CA THR A 92 8.55 -8.00 7.83
C THR A 92 7.36 -8.00 6.88
N VAL A 93 6.48 -9.00 6.99
CA VAL A 93 5.23 -9.09 6.23
C VAL A 93 4.07 -8.94 7.20
N GLU A 94 3.38 -7.81 7.16
CA GLU A 94 2.23 -7.52 8.01
C GLU A 94 0.94 -7.87 7.28
N LEU A 95 0.19 -8.84 7.80
CA LEU A 95 -1.11 -9.23 7.25
C LEU A 95 -2.24 -8.58 8.04
N ARG A 96 -3.17 -7.94 7.33
CA ARG A 96 -4.33 -7.24 7.90
C ARG A 96 -5.61 -7.61 7.16
N GLY A 97 -6.75 -7.27 7.76
CA GLY A 97 -8.07 -7.50 7.19
C GLY A 97 -8.59 -8.91 7.40
N GLY A 98 -9.43 -9.40 6.48
CA GLY A 98 -10.01 -10.73 6.54
C GLY A 98 -11.42 -10.83 7.11
N GLU A 99 -11.91 -12.06 7.18
CA GLU A 99 -13.21 -12.40 7.77
C GLU A 99 -13.29 -11.89 9.22
N GLY A 100 -14.42 -11.28 9.58
CA GLY A 100 -14.63 -10.72 10.93
C GLY A 100 -13.89 -9.42 11.28
N ARG A 101 -13.00 -8.88 10.42
CA ARG A 101 -12.35 -7.57 10.63
C ARG A 101 -13.16 -6.42 10.01
N GLN A 102 -12.99 -5.21 10.53
CA GLN A 102 -13.62 -4.01 9.93
C GLN A 102 -12.99 -3.69 8.57
N LEU A 103 -11.66 -3.68 8.51
CA LEU A 103 -10.91 -3.49 7.27
C LEU A 103 -11.04 -4.73 6.39
N LYS A 104 -11.66 -4.60 5.21
CA LYS A 104 -11.84 -5.70 4.24
C LYS A 104 -11.55 -5.22 2.84
N LEU A 105 -11.05 -6.13 2.01
CA LEU A 105 -11.06 -5.93 0.57
C LEU A 105 -12.52 -5.87 0.09
N ARG A 106 -12.84 -4.86 -0.71
CA ARG A 106 -14.12 -4.82 -1.42
C ARG A 106 -14.22 -6.02 -2.35
N ASP A 107 -15.45 -6.40 -2.66
CA ASP A 107 -15.64 -7.44 -3.65
C ASP A 107 -15.12 -6.95 -5.02
N ALA A 108 -14.12 -7.66 -5.55
CA ALA A 108 -13.51 -7.42 -6.85
C ALA A 108 -14.53 -7.32 -8.00
N ASN A 109 -15.68 -7.98 -7.89
CA ASN A 109 -16.74 -7.89 -8.91
C ASN A 109 -17.55 -6.58 -8.86
N THR A 110 -17.41 -5.82 -7.77
CA THR A 110 -18.16 -4.58 -7.52
C THR A 110 -17.35 -3.32 -7.79
N ILE A 111 -16.05 -3.46 -8.09
CA ILE A 111 -15.13 -2.35 -8.32
C ILE A 111 -14.26 -2.61 -9.55
N SER A 112 -13.80 -1.54 -10.20
CA SER A 112 -12.75 -1.66 -11.21
C SER A 112 -11.41 -1.90 -10.50
N LEU A 113 -10.73 -2.99 -10.87
CA LEU A 113 -9.41 -3.31 -10.36
C LEU A 113 -8.33 -2.82 -11.33
N ARG A 114 -7.32 -2.14 -10.79
CA ARG A 114 -6.11 -1.80 -11.52
C ARG A 114 -4.93 -2.55 -10.93
N SER A 115 -4.21 -3.29 -11.77
CA SER A 115 -2.99 -3.98 -11.37
C SER A 115 -1.78 -3.08 -11.61
N ILE A 116 -0.93 -2.95 -10.59
CA ILE A 116 0.32 -2.19 -10.64
C ILE A 116 1.38 -3.10 -10.02
N THR A 117 2.52 -3.18 -10.68
CA THR A 117 3.65 -4.01 -10.30
C THR A 117 4.93 -3.17 -10.24
N ALA A 118 5.97 -3.72 -9.62
CA ALA A 118 7.29 -3.10 -9.60
C ALA A 118 7.83 -2.76 -11.00
N ASN A 119 7.41 -3.50 -12.03
CA ASN A 119 7.85 -3.30 -13.41
C ASN A 119 7.21 -2.07 -14.07
N ASP A 120 6.05 -1.63 -13.57
CA ASP A 120 5.36 -0.43 -14.07
C ASP A 120 6.06 0.86 -13.64
N LEU A 121 6.95 0.77 -12.64
CA LEU A 121 7.75 1.88 -12.16
C LEU A 121 9.21 1.44 -11.89
N PRO A 122 10.01 1.20 -12.96
CA PRO A 122 11.41 0.83 -12.81
C PRO A 122 12.23 2.00 -12.25
N GLY A 123 13.32 1.70 -11.55
CA GLY A 123 14.25 2.72 -11.07
C GLY A 123 13.76 3.52 -9.85
N ARG A 124 12.91 2.94 -9.00
CA ARG A 124 12.55 3.55 -7.70
C ARG A 124 13.80 3.83 -6.89
N VAL A 125 14.03 5.10 -6.59
CA VAL A 125 15.16 5.58 -5.78
C VAL A 125 14.70 5.87 -4.35
N GLU A 126 15.58 5.62 -3.39
CA GLU A 126 15.38 6.04 -2.00
C GLU A 126 15.70 7.53 -1.88
N GLU A 127 14.70 8.33 -1.53
CA GLU A 127 14.90 9.72 -1.13
C GLU A 127 14.89 9.84 0.40
N THR A 128 15.53 10.90 0.91
CA THR A 128 15.59 11.26 2.34
C THR A 128 14.21 11.24 3.01
N PRO A 129 14.12 11.11 4.35
CA PRO A 129 12.85 10.91 5.05
C PRO A 129 11.79 11.95 4.62
N MET A 130 10.88 11.49 3.77
CA MET A 130 9.78 12.29 3.27
C MET A 130 8.70 12.40 4.34
N ARG A 131 8.11 13.59 4.43
CA ARG A 131 6.96 13.86 5.29
C ARG A 131 5.71 13.24 4.68
N ASP A 132 4.75 12.81 5.50
CA ASP A 132 3.49 12.19 5.04
C ASP A 132 2.75 13.05 4.00
N ILE A 133 2.92 14.37 4.01
CA ILE A 133 2.35 15.26 2.99
C ILE A 133 2.86 14.98 1.58
N LYS A 134 4.11 14.51 1.42
CA LYS A 134 4.68 14.13 0.12
C LYS A 134 4.08 12.82 -0.37
N ASP A 135 3.94 11.83 0.51
CA ASP A 135 3.25 10.57 0.20
C ASP A 135 1.80 10.86 -0.24
N ILE A 136 1.09 11.75 0.47
CA ILE A 136 -0.25 12.22 0.10
C ILE A 136 -0.24 12.86 -1.29
N GLN A 137 0.69 13.78 -1.57
CA GLN A 137 0.78 14.43 -2.89
C GLN A 137 1.01 13.44 -4.02
N VAL A 138 1.87 12.43 -3.82
CA VAL A 138 2.13 11.37 -4.80
C VAL A 138 0.85 10.60 -5.08
N ILE A 139 0.17 10.12 -4.02
CA ILE A 139 -1.08 9.35 -4.16
C ILE A 139 -2.15 10.17 -4.89
N LEU A 140 -2.36 11.43 -4.48
CA LEU A 140 -3.36 12.29 -5.12
C LEU A 140 -3.00 12.64 -6.58
N THR A 141 -1.72 12.83 -6.89
CA THR A 141 -1.26 13.08 -8.26
C THR A 141 -1.51 11.85 -9.14
N TRP A 142 -1.18 10.66 -8.64
CA TRP A 142 -1.44 9.42 -9.35
C TRP A 142 -2.94 9.21 -9.62
N LEU A 143 -3.79 9.43 -8.60
CA LEU A 143 -5.25 9.35 -8.74
C LEU A 143 -5.77 10.37 -9.78
N GLY A 144 -5.30 11.61 -9.72
CA GLY A 144 -5.71 12.66 -10.66
C GLY A 144 -5.31 12.35 -12.10
N ASN A 145 -4.09 11.86 -12.33
CA ASN A 145 -3.62 11.45 -13.65
C ASN A 145 -4.41 10.25 -14.21
N ASP A 146 -4.91 9.39 -13.34
CA ASP A 146 -5.75 8.26 -13.70
C ASP A 146 -7.24 8.63 -13.90
N GLY A 147 -7.65 9.84 -13.49
CA GLY A 147 -9.07 10.21 -13.45
C GLY A 147 -9.87 9.48 -12.37
N SER A 148 -9.19 8.94 -11.36
CA SER A 148 -9.78 8.19 -10.26
C SER A 148 -10.22 9.12 -9.12
N LEU A 149 -11.38 8.82 -8.52
CA LEU A 149 -11.93 9.58 -7.37
C LEU A 149 -11.78 8.79 -6.06
N ILE A 150 -11.61 9.53 -4.96
CA ILE A 150 -11.54 8.99 -3.61
C ILE A 150 -12.96 8.70 -3.11
N ASP A 151 -13.20 7.45 -2.76
CA ASP A 151 -14.41 7.02 -2.06
C ASP A 151 -14.17 6.97 -0.54
N LEU A 152 -14.53 8.05 0.15
CA LEU A 152 -14.44 8.13 1.62
C LEU A 152 -15.49 7.28 2.34
N GLU A 153 -16.57 6.87 1.68
CA GLU A 153 -17.57 5.97 2.26
C GLU A 153 -17.08 4.52 2.26
N GLY A 154 -16.11 4.22 1.38
CA GLY A 154 -15.51 2.90 1.29
C GLY A 154 -14.56 2.52 2.39
N TYR A 155 -14.15 3.46 3.26
CA TYR A 155 -13.27 3.15 4.38
C TYR A 155 -14.09 2.74 5.62
N PRO A 156 -13.99 1.49 6.09
CA PRO A 156 -14.91 0.95 7.08
C PRO A 156 -14.60 1.33 8.53
N GLU A 157 -13.38 1.80 8.83
CA GLU A 157 -12.93 2.03 10.21
C GLU A 157 -13.36 3.40 10.75
N LYS A 158 -13.74 4.34 9.87
CA LYS A 158 -14.20 5.68 10.26
C LYS A 158 -15.37 6.13 9.40
N PRO A 159 -16.38 6.78 9.99
CA PRO A 159 -17.48 7.33 9.20
C PRO A 159 -16.99 8.48 8.31
N LYS A 160 -17.63 8.62 7.14
CA LYS A 160 -17.26 9.62 6.12
C LYS A 160 -17.08 11.03 6.67
N HIS A 161 -17.95 11.48 7.56
CA HIS A 161 -17.92 12.85 8.09
C HIS A 161 -16.66 13.15 8.93
N GLU A 162 -16.14 12.16 9.66
CA GLU A 162 -14.87 12.28 10.38
C GLU A 162 -13.69 12.37 9.41
N LEU A 163 -13.70 11.55 8.35
CA LEU A 163 -12.68 11.59 7.30
C LEU A 163 -12.69 12.94 6.58
N LEU A 164 -13.87 13.45 6.20
CA LEU A 164 -14.02 14.77 5.59
C LEU A 164 -13.47 15.89 6.49
N ALA A 165 -13.62 15.79 7.81
CA ALA A 165 -13.03 16.76 8.73
C ALA A 165 -11.49 16.74 8.68
N LEU A 166 -10.87 15.56 8.54
CA LEU A 166 -9.42 15.43 8.35
C LEU A 166 -8.96 15.94 6.98
N VAL A 167 -9.70 15.61 5.92
CA VAL A 167 -9.42 16.10 4.56
C VAL A 167 -9.58 17.62 4.48
N ARG A 168 -10.55 18.21 5.19
CA ARG A 168 -10.69 19.67 5.31
C ARG A 168 -9.45 20.29 5.96
N LYS A 169 -8.94 19.71 7.05
CA LYS A 169 -7.69 20.17 7.68
C LYS A 169 -6.51 20.11 6.70
N LEU A 170 -6.37 19.01 5.97
CA LEU A 170 -5.36 18.85 4.93
C LEU A 170 -5.48 19.94 3.85
N TYR A 171 -6.69 20.19 3.35
CA TYR A 171 -6.99 21.21 2.35
C TYR A 171 -6.66 22.63 2.84
N GLN A 172 -6.96 22.94 4.10
CA GLN A 172 -6.71 24.25 4.70
C GLN A 172 -5.21 24.47 4.96
N MET A 173 -4.53 23.49 5.55
CA MET A 173 -3.14 23.60 5.99
C MET A 173 -2.12 23.54 4.85
N HIS A 174 -2.42 22.83 3.76
CA HIS A 174 -1.48 22.58 2.68
C HIS A 174 -2.02 23.08 1.34
N THR A 175 -1.65 24.30 0.96
CA THR A 175 -2.09 24.92 -0.30
C THR A 175 -1.76 24.08 -1.54
N THR A 176 -0.67 23.31 -1.48
CA THR A 176 -0.19 22.43 -2.55
C THR A 176 -1.04 21.18 -2.77
N THR A 177 -1.85 20.74 -1.79
CA THR A 177 -2.77 19.60 -1.99
C THR A 177 -4.12 20.02 -2.54
N ARG A 178 -4.49 21.31 -2.47
CA ARG A 178 -5.80 21.81 -2.93
C ARG A 178 -6.14 21.45 -4.38
N PRO A 179 -5.29 21.73 -5.40
CA PRO A 179 -5.63 21.38 -6.77
C PRO A 179 -5.72 19.86 -6.97
N LEU A 180 -4.91 19.09 -6.23
CA LEU A 180 -4.93 17.63 -6.28
C LEU A 180 -6.22 17.06 -5.68
N LEU A 181 -6.66 17.59 -4.52
CA LEU A 181 -7.93 17.25 -3.91
C LEU A 181 -9.11 17.65 -4.78
N ALA A 182 -9.04 18.78 -5.49
CA ALA A 182 -10.10 19.23 -6.38
C ALA A 182 -10.38 18.27 -7.55
N VAL A 183 -9.36 17.58 -8.06
CA VAL A 183 -9.50 16.62 -9.16
C VAL A 183 -9.72 15.18 -8.70
N THR A 184 -9.55 14.89 -7.40
CA THR A 184 -9.67 13.53 -6.83
C THR A 184 -10.86 13.35 -5.91
N LEU A 185 -11.57 14.42 -5.53
CA LEU A 185 -12.81 14.34 -4.76
C LEU A 185 -14.04 14.51 -5.65
N SER A 186 -15.15 13.92 -5.22
CA SER A 186 -16.45 14.24 -5.81
C SER A 186 -16.77 15.73 -5.63
N ALA A 187 -17.52 16.33 -6.54
CA ALA A 187 -17.93 17.74 -6.43
C ALA A 187 -18.66 18.04 -5.11
N LYS A 188 -19.47 17.08 -4.64
CA LYS A 188 -20.18 17.17 -3.35
C LYS A 188 -19.20 17.21 -2.18
N ASP A 189 -18.24 16.31 -2.15
CA ASP A 189 -17.27 16.22 -1.06
C ASP A 189 -16.30 17.41 -1.07
N LEU A 190 -15.90 17.87 -2.26
CA LEU A 190 -15.10 19.09 -2.41
C LEU A 190 -15.81 20.31 -1.83
N ALA A 191 -17.10 20.50 -2.17
CA ALA A 191 -17.90 21.60 -1.63
C ALA A 191 -17.99 21.57 -0.09
N LEU A 192 -18.00 20.38 0.51
CA LEU A 192 -18.02 20.24 1.97
C LEU A 192 -16.69 20.63 2.63
N ILE A 193 -15.56 20.57 1.94
CA ILE A 193 -14.25 20.90 2.52
C ILE A 193 -13.74 22.29 2.12
N SER A 194 -14.25 22.88 1.05
CA SER A 194 -13.83 24.19 0.54
C SER A 194 -14.49 25.37 1.24
N ASN A 195 -15.57 25.12 1.98
CA ASN A 195 -16.35 26.12 2.72
C ASN A 195 -15.78 26.42 4.10
#